data_AF-A0A1M5QFF9-F1
#
_entry.id   AF-A0A1M5QFF9-F1
#
_cell.length_a   1.000
_cell.length_b   1.000
_cell.length_c   1.000
_cell.angle_alpha   90.00
_cell.angle_beta   90.00
_cell.angle_gamma   90.00
#
_symmetry.space_group_name_H-M   'P 1'
#
loop_
_entity.id
_entity.type
_entity.pdbx_description
1 polymer ?
#
loop_
_entity_poly.entity_id
_entity_poly.type
_entity_poly.pdbx_seq_one_letter_code
_entity_poly.pdbx_strand_id
1 'polypeptide(L)'
;MALFKRKSKMEKLQKHLTELRSRAAALSDKRASAETALAEAMVDREKHMLTGDLADEQTAHKLQAKVDSYQSQWSGIAAALVALQPQITDIEQKIAAEQEGIQRAAAANKLDRQIAAIETALPKYLEHSRVLADALAEIAHWHFESGQMTSFIVGDMGQVEVAAGFALAELKRMPGAIREGQQAIPRDVPQSGLVAEIKPLPPTQTVFMLRSAKYHDHDGRARFAGQYEDAMMPVPTAQRALHHGVAVSVADPRRAQLRGARGGDFNPSASDVVDLDAIEEPKGVPYIGSDIADPVLRAANFQPLDRGPERMLKVTP
;
A
#
# COMPACT_ATOMS: atom_id res chain seq x y z
N MET A 1 5.25 12.37 -41.25
CA MET A 1 6.17 11.20 -41.14
C MET A 1 5.65 10.28 -40.05
N ALA A 2 5.02 9.17 -40.41
CA ALA A 2 4.55 8.19 -39.43
C ALA A 2 5.75 7.43 -38.86
N LEU A 3 6.07 7.64 -37.57
CA LEU A 3 7.04 6.82 -36.85
C LEU A 3 6.47 5.39 -36.75
N PHE A 4 6.97 4.49 -37.57
CA PHE A 4 6.73 3.05 -37.41
C PHE A 4 7.31 2.61 -36.05
N LYS A 5 6.43 2.49 -35.03
CA LYS A 5 6.79 1.85 -33.76
C LYS A 5 7.21 0.41 -34.07
N ARG A 6 8.49 0.12 -33.87
CA ARG A 6 9.06 -1.22 -34.04
C ARG A 6 8.41 -2.13 -32.99
N LYS A 7 7.66 -3.14 -33.44
CA LYS A 7 7.00 -4.10 -32.54
C LYS A 7 8.00 -4.76 -31.61
N SER A 8 7.63 -4.89 -30.32
CA SER A 8 8.47 -5.56 -29.32
C SER A 8 8.68 -7.04 -29.66
N LYS A 9 9.74 -7.66 -29.14
CA LYS A 9 10.02 -9.09 -29.37
C LYS A 9 8.84 -9.96 -28.91
N MET A 10 8.25 -9.63 -27.76
CA MET A 10 7.04 -10.26 -27.23
C MET A 10 5.86 -10.18 -28.21
N GLU A 11 5.55 -8.99 -28.73
CA GLU A 11 4.44 -8.81 -29.69
C GLU A 11 4.62 -9.65 -30.96
N LYS A 12 5.87 -9.80 -31.43
CA LYS A 12 6.17 -10.64 -32.60
C LYS A 12 5.90 -12.12 -32.31
N LEU A 13 6.34 -12.61 -31.16
CA LEU A 13 6.11 -14.01 -30.75
C LEU A 13 4.62 -14.30 -30.56
N GLN A 14 3.88 -13.40 -29.89
CA GLN A 14 2.44 -13.52 -29.71
C GLN A 14 1.69 -13.55 -31.05
N LYS A 15 2.04 -12.64 -31.97
CA LYS A 15 1.46 -12.63 -33.32
C LYS A 15 1.72 -13.96 -34.04
N HIS A 16 2.95 -14.45 -33.99
CA HIS A 16 3.29 -15.73 -34.64
C HIS A 16 2.52 -16.91 -34.03
N LEU A 17 2.36 -16.96 -32.70
CA LEU A 17 1.54 -17.97 -32.03
C LEU A 17 0.09 -17.92 -32.51
N THR A 18 -0.50 -16.71 -32.63
CA THR A 18 -1.88 -16.57 -33.12
C THR A 18 -2.03 -17.05 -34.57
N GLU A 19 -1.04 -16.77 -35.42
CA GLU A 19 -1.04 -17.25 -36.81
C GLU A 19 -0.94 -18.78 -36.89
N LEU A 20 -0.05 -19.39 -36.11
CA LEU A 20 0.10 -20.85 -36.05
C LEU A 20 -1.18 -21.53 -35.52
N ARG A 21 -1.78 -21.00 -34.45
CA ARG A 21 -3.04 -21.55 -33.90
C ARG A 21 -4.20 -21.40 -34.88
N SER A 22 -4.29 -20.27 -35.59
CA SER A 22 -5.29 -20.09 -36.65
C SER A 22 -5.09 -21.11 -37.78
N ARG A 23 -3.85 -21.37 -38.17
CA ARG A 23 -3.52 -22.40 -39.17
C ARG A 23 -3.87 -23.81 -38.69
N ALA A 24 -3.61 -24.13 -37.42
CA ALA A 24 -3.98 -25.40 -36.81
C ALA A 24 -5.50 -25.63 -36.86
N ALA A 25 -6.28 -24.62 -36.46
CA ALA A 25 -7.74 -24.68 -36.51
C ALA A 25 -8.24 -24.93 -37.94
N ALA A 26 -7.75 -24.16 -38.92
CA ALA A 26 -8.12 -24.34 -40.31
C ALA A 26 -7.75 -25.72 -40.89
N LEU A 27 -6.63 -26.32 -40.45
CA LEU A 27 -6.25 -27.68 -40.83
C LEU A 27 -7.12 -28.73 -40.13
N SER A 28 -7.52 -28.50 -38.88
CA SER A 28 -8.43 -29.37 -38.13
C SER A 28 -9.80 -29.43 -38.81
N ASP A 29 -10.35 -28.28 -39.21
CA ASP A 29 -11.62 -28.20 -39.93
C ASP A 29 -11.55 -28.97 -41.26
N LYS A 30 -10.47 -28.77 -42.02
CA LYS A 30 -10.22 -29.51 -43.28
C LYS A 30 -10.07 -31.01 -43.06
N ARG A 31 -9.46 -31.43 -41.96
CA ARG A 31 -9.32 -32.85 -41.61
C ARG A 31 -10.70 -33.47 -41.36
N ALA A 32 -11.55 -32.79 -40.60
CA ALA A 32 -12.90 -33.26 -40.33
C ALA A 32 -13.71 -33.39 -41.63
N SER A 33 -13.62 -32.41 -42.55
CA SER A 33 -14.25 -32.51 -43.87
C SER A 33 -13.70 -33.67 -44.70
N ALA A 34 -12.38 -33.89 -44.71
CA ALA A 34 -11.76 -35.00 -45.43
C ALA A 34 -12.14 -36.37 -44.85
N GLU A 35 -12.33 -36.46 -43.54
CA GLU A 35 -12.79 -37.68 -42.86
C GLU A 35 -14.22 -38.04 -43.24
N THR A 36 -15.13 -37.06 -43.25
CA THR A 36 -16.51 -37.26 -43.75
C THR A 36 -16.52 -37.71 -45.21
N ALA A 37 -15.76 -37.03 -46.08
CA ALA A 37 -15.69 -37.37 -47.50
C ALA A 37 -15.08 -38.76 -47.75
N LEU A 38 -14.10 -39.18 -46.95
CA LEU A 38 -13.55 -40.53 -46.98
C LEU A 38 -14.60 -41.57 -46.58
N ALA A 39 -15.33 -41.32 -45.49
CA ALA A 39 -16.38 -42.22 -45.02
C ALA A 39 -17.48 -42.40 -46.07
N GLU A 40 -17.94 -41.31 -46.70
CA GLU A 40 -18.90 -41.34 -47.80
C GLU A 40 -18.36 -42.15 -49.00
N ALA A 41 -17.11 -41.92 -49.40
CA ALA A 41 -16.50 -42.67 -50.51
C ALA A 41 -16.36 -44.17 -50.22
N MET A 42 -16.09 -44.54 -48.96
CA MET A 42 -16.05 -45.94 -48.53
C MET A 42 -17.44 -46.58 -48.60
N VAL A 43 -18.49 -45.88 -48.16
CA VAL A 43 -19.89 -46.34 -48.25
C VAL A 43 -20.33 -46.50 -49.71
N ASP A 44 -20.00 -45.55 -50.59
CA ASP A 44 -20.30 -45.65 -52.02
C ASP A 44 -19.63 -46.87 -52.67
N ARG A 45 -18.36 -47.14 -52.32
CA ARG A 45 -17.63 -48.31 -52.79
C ARG A 45 -18.27 -49.61 -52.29
N GLU A 46 -18.59 -49.69 -51.00
CA GLU A 46 -19.27 -50.85 -50.41
C GLU A 46 -20.61 -51.11 -51.07
N LYS A 47 -21.42 -50.07 -51.27
CA LYS A 47 -22.72 -50.18 -51.93
C LYS A 47 -22.59 -50.73 -53.36
N HIS A 48 -21.58 -50.30 -54.12
CA HIS A 48 -21.32 -50.85 -55.45
C HIS A 48 -20.93 -52.33 -55.39
N MET A 49 -20.13 -52.76 -54.41
CA MET A 49 -19.77 -54.17 -54.22
C MET A 49 -20.95 -55.05 -53.79
N LEU A 50 -21.92 -54.51 -53.04
CA LEU A 50 -23.07 -55.26 -52.54
C LEU A 50 -24.26 -55.29 -53.51
N THR A 51 -24.48 -54.21 -54.26
CA THR A 51 -25.72 -53.99 -55.02
C THR A 51 -25.49 -53.56 -56.47
N GLY A 52 -24.26 -53.24 -56.85
CA GLY A 52 -23.91 -52.82 -58.20
C GLY A 52 -23.56 -53.99 -59.14
N ASP A 53 -23.32 -53.65 -60.41
CA ASP A 53 -22.81 -54.61 -61.39
C ASP A 53 -21.31 -54.85 -61.13
N LEU A 54 -20.98 -56.07 -60.73
CA LEU A 54 -19.60 -56.49 -60.45
C LEU A 54 -18.73 -56.59 -61.71
N ALA A 55 -19.35 -56.64 -62.91
CA ALA A 55 -18.62 -56.61 -64.17
C ALA A 55 -18.23 -55.19 -64.61
N ASP A 56 -18.74 -54.14 -63.96
CA ASP A 56 -18.38 -52.75 -64.24
C ASP A 56 -17.09 -52.33 -63.51
N GLU A 57 -15.97 -52.86 -64.03
CA GLU A 57 -14.62 -52.55 -63.53
C GLU A 57 -14.32 -51.04 -63.58
N GLN A 58 -14.91 -50.31 -64.54
CA GLN A 58 -14.69 -48.88 -64.67
C GLN A 58 -15.26 -48.11 -63.47
N THR A 59 -16.47 -48.45 -63.02
CA THR A 59 -17.07 -47.85 -61.83
C THR A 59 -16.33 -48.28 -60.56
N ALA A 60 -15.93 -49.54 -60.45
CA ALA A 60 -15.14 -50.02 -59.32
C ALA A 60 -13.81 -49.25 -59.18
N HIS A 61 -13.06 -49.06 -60.27
CA HIS A 61 -11.82 -48.28 -60.27
C HIS A 61 -12.04 -46.81 -59.90
N LYS A 62 -13.12 -46.18 -60.40
CA LYS A 62 -13.45 -44.78 -60.05
C LYS A 62 -13.74 -44.61 -58.56
N LEU A 63 -14.49 -45.54 -57.95
CA LEU A 63 -14.81 -45.50 -56.53
C LEU A 63 -13.57 -45.75 -55.67
N GLN A 64 -12.72 -46.69 -56.07
CA GLN A 64 -11.44 -46.93 -55.40
C GLN A 64 -10.53 -45.69 -55.45
N ALA A 65 -10.40 -45.06 -56.62
CA ALA A 65 -9.60 -43.84 -56.77
C ALA A 65 -10.09 -42.68 -55.89
N LYS A 66 -11.41 -42.56 -55.65
CA LYS A 66 -11.96 -41.58 -54.70
C LYS A 66 -11.52 -41.88 -53.27
N VAL A 67 -11.62 -43.15 -52.83
CA VAL A 67 -11.17 -43.58 -51.49
C VAL A 67 -9.68 -43.26 -51.31
N ASP A 68 -8.84 -43.64 -52.27
CA ASP A 68 -7.39 -43.41 -52.19
C ASP A 68 -7.03 -41.91 -52.15
N SER A 69 -7.74 -41.09 -52.94
CA SER A 69 -7.57 -39.64 -52.94
C SER A 69 -7.92 -39.01 -51.58
N TYR A 70 -9.09 -39.36 -51.00
CA TYR A 70 -9.48 -38.82 -49.69
C TYR A 70 -8.62 -39.36 -48.55
N GLN A 71 -8.20 -40.62 -48.61
CA GLN A 71 -7.26 -41.21 -47.64
C GLN A 71 -5.92 -40.47 -47.65
N SER A 72 -5.41 -40.16 -48.84
CA SER A 72 -4.17 -39.38 -49.02
C SER A 72 -4.32 -37.97 -48.46
N GLN A 73 -5.44 -37.30 -48.74
CA GLN A 73 -5.73 -35.96 -48.20
C GLN A 73 -5.84 -35.96 -46.66
N TRP A 74 -6.60 -36.90 -46.09
CA TRP A 74 -6.77 -37.01 -44.64
C TRP A 74 -5.44 -37.27 -43.93
N SER A 75 -4.65 -38.24 -44.43
CA SER A 75 -3.35 -38.59 -43.85
C SER A 75 -2.32 -37.45 -44.01
N GLY A 76 -2.32 -36.75 -45.15
CA GLY A 76 -1.48 -35.57 -45.37
C GLY A 76 -1.80 -34.41 -44.42
N ILE A 77 -3.08 -34.13 -44.18
CA ILE A 77 -3.50 -33.09 -43.23
C ILE A 77 -3.17 -33.51 -41.79
N ALA A 78 -3.38 -34.79 -41.44
CA ALA A 78 -3.03 -35.31 -40.13
C ALA A 78 -1.53 -35.17 -39.85
N ALA A 79 -0.67 -35.51 -40.83
CA ALA A 79 0.77 -35.31 -40.73
C ALA A 79 1.15 -33.82 -40.58
N ALA A 80 0.49 -32.93 -41.30
CA ALA A 80 0.72 -31.48 -41.19
C ALA A 80 0.36 -30.94 -39.80
N LEU A 81 -0.73 -31.41 -39.19
CA LEU A 81 -1.11 -31.05 -37.81
C LEU A 81 -0.06 -31.52 -36.80
N VAL A 82 0.42 -32.77 -36.94
CA VAL A 82 1.50 -33.31 -36.10
C VAL A 82 2.78 -32.47 -36.23
N ALA A 83 3.14 -32.04 -37.44
CA ALA A 83 4.32 -31.21 -37.68
C ALA A 83 4.20 -29.77 -37.15
N LEU A 84 2.98 -29.26 -37.00
CA LEU A 84 2.71 -27.90 -36.52
C LEU A 84 2.73 -27.80 -34.98
N GLN A 85 2.37 -28.88 -34.28
CA GLN A 85 2.31 -28.89 -32.82
C GLN A 85 3.66 -28.57 -32.12
N PRO A 86 4.82 -29.10 -32.56
CA PRO A 86 6.12 -28.70 -32.02
C PRO A 86 6.42 -27.21 -32.22
N GLN A 87 6.00 -26.61 -33.33
CA GLN A 87 6.22 -25.18 -33.60
C GLN A 87 5.40 -24.30 -32.66
N ILE A 88 4.14 -24.67 -32.39
CA ILE A 88 3.31 -23.99 -31.38
C ILE A 88 3.99 -24.06 -30.01
N THR A 89 4.43 -25.25 -29.61
CA THR A 89 5.07 -25.49 -28.30
C THR A 89 6.36 -24.69 -28.15
N ASP A 90 7.20 -24.64 -29.19
CA ASP A 90 8.44 -23.85 -29.21
C ASP A 90 8.17 -22.34 -29.04
N ILE A 91 7.16 -21.81 -29.74
CA ILE A 91 6.80 -20.39 -29.59
C ILE A 91 6.23 -20.10 -28.20
N GLU A 92 5.42 -21.00 -27.63
CA GLU A 92 4.91 -20.87 -26.26
C GLU A 92 6.05 -20.84 -25.23
N GLN A 93 7.04 -21.72 -25.37
CA GLN A 93 8.24 -21.73 -24.52
C GLN A 93 9.04 -20.42 -24.66
N LYS A 94 9.21 -19.91 -25.89
CA LYS A 94 9.88 -18.62 -26.14
C LYS A 94 9.13 -17.45 -25.51
N ILE A 95 7.80 -17.46 -25.52
CA ILE A 95 6.98 -16.45 -24.84
C ILE A 95 7.19 -16.53 -23.33
N ALA A 96 7.13 -17.72 -22.74
CA ALA A 96 7.33 -17.91 -21.31
C ALA A 96 8.73 -17.42 -20.86
N ALA A 97 9.78 -17.79 -21.61
CA ALA A 97 11.14 -17.34 -21.34
C ALA A 97 11.29 -15.81 -21.44
N GLU A 98 10.66 -15.19 -22.43
CA GLU A 98 10.68 -13.73 -22.58
C GLU A 98 9.93 -13.03 -21.43
N GLN A 99 8.77 -13.57 -21.01
CA GLN A 99 8.02 -13.05 -19.87
C GLN A 99 8.84 -13.12 -18.58
N GLU A 100 9.48 -14.26 -18.35
CA GLU A 100 10.33 -14.47 -17.18
C GLU A 100 11.54 -13.52 -17.21
N GLY A 101 12.18 -13.33 -18.36
CA GLY A 101 13.27 -12.37 -18.54
C GLY A 101 12.84 -10.92 -18.25
N ILE A 102 11.64 -10.51 -18.71
CA ILE A 102 11.08 -9.19 -18.42
C ILE A 102 10.82 -9.02 -16.91
N GLN A 103 10.23 -10.02 -16.26
CA GLN A 103 9.96 -9.98 -14.82
C GLN A 103 11.26 -9.89 -13.99
N ARG A 104 12.27 -10.70 -14.33
CA ARG A 104 13.59 -10.65 -13.70
C ARG A 104 14.25 -9.28 -13.88
N ALA A 105 14.23 -8.74 -15.10
CA ALA A 105 14.79 -7.42 -15.38
C ALA A 105 14.09 -6.32 -14.57
N ALA A 106 12.76 -6.36 -14.48
CA ALA A 106 11.99 -5.41 -13.69
C ALA A 106 12.33 -5.51 -12.19
N ALA A 107 12.41 -6.73 -11.65
CA ALA A 107 12.76 -6.96 -10.25
C ALA A 107 14.19 -6.51 -9.94
N ALA A 108 15.16 -6.85 -10.79
CA ALA A 108 16.55 -6.40 -10.63
C ALA A 108 16.67 -4.87 -10.68
N ASN A 109 15.96 -4.21 -11.61
CA ASN A 109 15.95 -2.75 -11.70
C ASN A 109 15.29 -2.09 -10.46
N LYS A 110 14.26 -2.73 -9.89
CA LYS A 110 13.65 -2.27 -8.63
C LYS A 110 14.66 -2.35 -7.48
N LEU A 111 15.36 -3.48 -7.37
CA LEU A 111 16.38 -3.70 -6.35
C LEU A 111 17.56 -2.74 -6.50
N ASP A 112 18.05 -2.50 -7.72
CA ASP A 112 19.10 -1.51 -8.00
C ASP A 112 18.73 -0.11 -7.46
N ARG A 113 17.48 0.33 -7.66
CA ARG A 113 17.00 1.62 -7.15
C ARG A 113 16.97 1.67 -5.63
N GLN A 114 16.57 0.57 -4.98
CA GLN A 114 16.56 0.47 -3.53
C GLN A 114 17.98 0.50 -2.96
N ILE A 115 18.91 -0.22 -3.58
CA ILE A 115 20.33 -0.21 -3.21
C ILE A 115 20.91 1.20 -3.36
N ALA A 116 20.68 1.86 -4.50
CA ALA A 116 21.13 3.23 -4.73
C ALA A 116 20.57 4.23 -3.70
N ALA A 117 19.33 4.02 -3.24
CA ALA A 117 18.75 4.83 -2.18
C ALA A 117 19.46 4.63 -0.84
N ILE A 118 19.80 3.38 -0.49
CA ILE A 118 20.59 3.08 0.72
C ILE A 118 21.99 3.69 0.62
N GLU A 119 22.68 3.54 -0.51
CA GLU A 119 24.00 4.13 -0.74
C GLU A 119 23.99 5.66 -0.64
N THR A 120 22.89 6.30 -1.03
CA THR A 120 22.73 7.75 -0.90
C THR A 120 22.43 8.17 0.54
N ALA A 121 21.68 7.36 1.28
CA ALA A 121 21.23 7.68 2.64
C ALA A 121 22.30 7.42 3.71
N LEU A 122 23.07 6.33 3.58
CA LEU A 122 24.02 5.90 4.60
C LEU A 122 25.10 6.96 4.92
N PRO A 123 25.77 7.60 3.94
CA PRO A 123 26.75 8.63 4.25
C PRO A 123 26.15 9.82 5.01
N LYS A 124 24.93 10.23 4.66
CA LYS A 124 24.23 11.35 5.31
C LYS A 124 23.85 11.02 6.75
N TYR A 125 23.38 9.79 6.99
CA TYR A 125 23.12 9.31 8.34
C TYR A 125 24.40 9.36 9.18
N LEU A 126 25.51 8.81 8.68
CA LEU A 126 26.79 8.82 9.39
C LEU A 126 27.29 10.24 9.64
N GLU A 127 27.12 11.16 8.69
CA GLU A 127 27.47 12.58 8.86
C GLU A 127 26.62 13.26 9.94
N HIS A 128 25.30 13.12 9.91
CA HIS A 128 24.42 13.72 10.92
C HIS A 128 24.66 13.14 12.32
N SER A 129 24.95 11.84 12.42
CA SER A 129 25.31 11.21 13.69
C SER A 129 26.62 11.75 14.24
N ARG A 130 27.63 12.04 13.39
CA ARG A 130 28.87 12.72 13.82
C ARG A 130 28.59 14.11 14.39
N VAL A 131 27.82 14.93 13.66
CA VAL A 131 27.49 16.29 14.09
C VAL A 131 26.79 16.29 15.46
N LEU A 132 25.87 15.36 15.69
CA LEU A 132 25.19 15.23 16.99
C LEU A 132 26.16 14.77 18.10
N ALA A 133 27.01 13.78 17.82
CA ALA A 133 28.00 13.28 18.77
C ALA A 133 28.99 14.38 19.19
N ASP A 134 29.46 15.19 18.23
CA ASP A 134 30.36 16.32 18.46
C ASP A 134 29.68 17.39 19.35
N ALA A 135 28.42 17.76 19.04
CA ALA A 135 27.68 18.74 19.83
C ALA A 135 27.45 18.27 21.29
N LEU A 136 27.20 16.98 21.49
CA LEU A 136 27.06 16.38 22.83
C LEU A 136 28.40 16.29 23.58
N ALA A 137 29.50 16.06 22.85
CA ALA A 137 30.83 15.99 23.42
C ALA A 137 31.28 17.33 24.02
N GLU A 138 30.93 18.46 23.38
CA GLU A 138 31.23 19.80 23.87
C GLU A 138 30.69 20.07 25.28
N ILE A 139 29.53 19.50 25.63
CA ILE A 139 28.90 19.65 26.95
C ILE A 139 29.17 18.48 27.91
N ALA A 140 29.79 17.41 27.44
CA ALA A 140 30.01 16.18 28.20
C ALA A 140 30.89 16.39 29.45
N HIS A 141 31.75 17.42 29.45
CA HIS A 141 32.63 17.72 30.59
C HIS A 141 31.88 18.24 31.83
N TRP A 142 30.63 18.70 31.68
CA TRP A 142 29.79 19.14 32.80
C TRP A 142 28.41 18.47 32.85
N HIS A 143 28.03 17.69 31.83
CA HIS A 143 26.79 16.90 31.82
C HIS A 143 27.07 15.44 31.45
N PHE A 144 27.12 14.57 32.47
CA PHE A 144 27.50 13.16 32.35
C PHE A 144 26.67 12.39 31.30
N GLU A 145 25.34 12.57 31.29
CA GLU A 145 24.46 11.85 30.36
C GLU A 145 24.73 12.21 28.90
N SER A 146 25.17 13.44 28.62
CA SER A 146 25.57 13.83 27.26
C SER A 146 26.81 13.07 26.80
N GLY A 147 27.77 12.81 27.71
CA GLY A 147 28.93 11.97 27.43
C GLY A 147 28.57 10.49 27.17
N GLN A 148 27.57 9.96 27.90
CA GLN A 148 27.03 8.63 27.63
C GLN A 148 26.35 8.57 26.25
N MET A 149 25.56 9.59 25.90
CA MET A 149 24.91 9.68 24.59
C MET A 149 25.92 9.78 23.44
N THR A 150 26.98 10.59 23.57
CA THR A 150 28.07 10.64 22.58
C THR A 150 28.68 9.26 22.36
N SER A 151 29.04 8.56 23.45
CA SER A 151 29.65 7.23 23.38
C SER A 151 28.73 6.21 22.70
N PHE A 152 27.43 6.28 23.01
CA PHE A 152 26.43 5.43 22.38
C PHE A 152 26.32 5.69 20.87
N ILE A 153 26.19 6.96 20.45
CA ILE A 153 26.06 7.33 19.02
C ILE A 153 27.30 6.90 18.23
N VAL A 154 28.50 7.18 18.74
CA VAL A 154 29.76 6.80 18.07
C VAL A 154 29.87 5.28 17.95
N GLY A 155 29.49 4.54 19.01
CA GLY A 155 29.46 3.08 18.98
C GLY A 155 28.48 2.52 17.96
N ASP A 156 27.25 3.05 17.91
CA ASP A 156 26.21 2.62 16.96
C ASP A 156 26.61 2.92 15.52
N MET A 157 27.15 4.12 15.25
CA MET A 157 27.66 4.45 13.92
C MET A 157 28.70 3.45 13.41
N GLY A 158 29.66 3.07 14.27
CA GLY A 158 30.68 2.09 13.90
C GLY A 158 30.09 0.72 13.57
N GLN A 159 29.08 0.29 14.33
CA GLN A 159 28.36 -0.96 14.04
C GLN A 159 27.58 -0.88 12.72
N VAL A 160 26.85 0.22 12.50
CA VAL A 160 26.09 0.45 11.27
C VAL A 160 27.00 0.48 10.05
N GLU A 161 28.14 1.16 10.13
CA GLU A 161 29.11 1.26 9.03
C GLU A 161 29.67 -0.12 8.65
N VAL A 162 30.08 -0.92 9.64
CA VAL A 162 30.58 -2.28 9.40
C VAL A 162 29.48 -3.18 8.84
N ALA A 163 28.30 -3.19 9.46
CA ALA A 163 27.18 -4.02 9.02
C ALA A 163 26.74 -3.67 7.59
N ALA A 164 26.66 -2.38 7.28
CA ALA A 164 26.32 -1.91 5.94
C ALA A 164 27.39 -2.29 4.91
N GLY A 165 28.68 -2.29 5.27
CA GLY A 165 29.76 -2.74 4.39
C GLY A 165 29.57 -4.19 3.89
N PHE A 166 29.22 -5.11 4.80
CA PHE A 166 28.93 -6.50 4.42
C PHE A 166 27.62 -6.61 3.63
N ALA A 167 26.54 -6.02 4.14
CA ALA A 167 25.23 -6.14 3.52
C ALA A 167 25.17 -5.50 2.12
N LEU A 168 25.74 -4.31 1.93
CA LEU A 168 25.74 -3.65 0.62
C LEU A 168 26.58 -4.39 -0.42
N ALA A 169 27.69 -5.01 -0.01
CA ALA A 169 28.51 -5.80 -0.92
C ALA A 169 27.76 -7.01 -1.48
N GLU A 170 26.95 -7.67 -0.65
CA GLU A 170 26.06 -8.75 -1.06
C GLU A 170 24.91 -8.23 -1.93
N LEU A 171 24.19 -7.21 -1.45
CA LEU A 171 23.03 -6.63 -2.13
C LEU A 171 23.38 -6.18 -3.55
N LYS A 172 24.55 -5.57 -3.76
CA LYS A 172 25.00 -5.11 -5.09
C LYS A 172 25.16 -6.23 -6.12
N ARG A 173 25.38 -7.47 -5.69
CA ARG A 173 25.52 -8.62 -6.61
C ARG A 173 24.18 -9.22 -7.00
N MET A 174 23.17 -9.08 -6.14
CA MET A 174 21.86 -9.72 -6.33
C MET A 174 21.14 -9.29 -7.61
N PRO A 175 21.10 -8.01 -8.03
CA PRO A 175 20.46 -7.62 -9.29
C PRO A 175 21.03 -8.35 -10.51
N GLY A 176 22.34 -8.57 -10.56
CA GLY A 176 22.99 -9.38 -11.61
C GLY A 176 22.52 -10.83 -11.56
N ALA A 177 22.60 -11.47 -10.39
CA ALA A 177 22.17 -12.85 -10.19
C ALA A 177 20.68 -13.08 -10.51
N ILE A 178 19.81 -12.10 -10.24
CA ILE A 178 18.38 -12.15 -10.58
C ILE A 178 18.19 -12.09 -12.11
N ARG A 179 18.91 -11.21 -12.83
CA ARG A 179 18.84 -11.13 -14.30
C ARG A 179 19.30 -12.42 -14.97
N GLU A 180 20.34 -13.04 -14.42
CA GLU A 180 20.92 -14.30 -14.93
C GLU A 180 20.11 -15.55 -14.53
N GLY A 181 19.10 -15.39 -13.66
CA GLY A 181 18.30 -16.51 -13.15
C GLY A 181 19.00 -17.40 -12.13
N GLN A 182 20.16 -16.98 -11.61
CA GLN A 182 20.87 -17.65 -10.52
C GLN A 182 20.19 -17.42 -9.16
N GLN A 183 19.42 -16.34 -9.04
CA GLN A 183 18.66 -16.01 -7.84
C GLN A 183 17.17 -15.85 -8.17
N ALA A 184 16.33 -16.30 -7.24
CA ALA A 184 14.88 -16.16 -7.34
C ALA A 184 14.47 -14.67 -7.27
N ILE A 185 13.37 -14.33 -7.96
CA ILE A 185 12.78 -13.00 -7.87
C ILE A 185 12.31 -12.78 -6.43
N PRO A 186 12.79 -11.72 -5.73
CA PRO A 186 12.32 -11.39 -4.39
C PRO A 186 10.80 -11.17 -4.40
N ARG A 187 10.10 -11.83 -3.47
CA ARG A 187 8.65 -11.63 -3.31
C ARG A 187 8.43 -10.31 -2.59
N ASP A 188 7.47 -9.53 -3.08
CA ASP A 188 7.01 -8.35 -2.35
C ASP A 188 6.30 -8.83 -1.07
N VAL A 189 6.96 -8.65 0.07
CA VAL A 189 6.32 -8.78 1.39
C VAL A 189 5.50 -7.50 1.60
N PRO A 190 4.23 -7.59 2.02
CA PRO A 190 3.43 -6.40 2.32
C PRO A 190 4.22 -5.53 3.31
N GLN A 191 4.35 -4.24 2.98
CA GLN A 191 5.10 -3.29 3.79
C GLN A 191 4.59 -3.35 5.24
N SER A 192 5.46 -3.76 6.16
CA SER A 192 5.21 -3.57 7.59
C SER A 192 5.00 -2.08 7.81
N GLY A 193 3.86 -1.72 8.40
CA GLY A 193 3.38 -0.35 8.50
C GLY A 193 4.48 0.61 8.99
N LEU A 194 4.61 1.74 8.30
CA LEU A 194 5.39 2.89 8.76
C LEU A 194 5.00 3.19 10.21
N VAL A 195 5.99 3.46 11.06
CA VAL A 195 5.79 3.90 12.46
C VAL A 195 4.75 5.03 12.44
N ALA A 196 3.65 4.83 13.15
CA ALA A 196 2.51 5.74 13.11
C ALA A 196 2.95 7.17 13.50
N GLU A 197 2.53 8.14 12.70
CA GLU A 197 2.70 9.56 12.98
C GLU A 197 2.03 9.90 14.34
N ILE A 198 2.80 10.39 15.31
CA ILE A 198 2.28 10.74 16.64
C ILE A 198 1.40 11.97 16.49
N LYS A 199 0.08 11.77 16.51
CA LYS A 199 -0.90 12.86 16.51
C LYS A 199 -0.80 13.64 17.83
N PRO A 200 -0.77 14.99 17.82
CA PRO A 200 -0.77 15.78 19.06
C PRO A 200 -2.05 15.53 19.87
N LEU A 201 -1.92 15.35 21.18
CA LEU A 201 -3.04 15.11 22.09
C LEU A 201 -4.02 16.31 22.07
N PRO A 202 -5.34 16.09 22.10
CA PRO A 202 -6.32 17.16 22.11
C PRO A 202 -6.25 17.99 23.40
N PRO A 203 -6.63 19.27 23.36
CA PRO A 203 -6.53 20.18 24.50
C PRO A 203 -7.42 19.73 25.67
N THR A 204 -6.84 19.66 26.86
CA THR A 204 -7.52 19.35 28.12
C THR A 204 -7.53 20.55 29.05
N GLN A 205 -8.56 20.67 29.89
CA GLN A 205 -8.70 21.71 30.90
C GLN A 205 -8.90 21.08 32.29
N THR A 206 -8.29 21.69 33.30
CA THR A 206 -8.48 21.28 34.70
C THR A 206 -9.57 22.12 35.36
N VAL A 207 -10.54 21.46 35.99
CA VAL A 207 -11.64 22.09 36.74
C VAL A 207 -11.73 21.50 38.15
N PHE A 208 -12.23 22.27 39.11
CA PHE A 208 -12.44 21.81 40.49
C PHE A 208 -13.88 21.34 40.68
N MET A 209 -14.06 20.08 41.02
CA MET A 209 -15.37 19.45 41.09
C MET A 209 -16.10 19.81 42.40
N LEU A 210 -17.31 20.37 42.30
CA LEU A 210 -18.19 20.57 43.45
C LEU A 210 -19.10 19.38 43.70
N ARG A 211 -19.28 18.49 42.72
CA ARG A 211 -20.04 17.24 42.78
C ARG A 211 -19.30 16.15 42.01
N SER A 212 -19.49 14.90 42.42
CA SER A 212 -18.92 13.75 41.70
C SER A 212 -19.55 13.63 40.33
N ALA A 213 -18.74 13.31 39.32
CA ALA A 213 -19.22 13.18 37.95
C ALA A 213 -18.55 12.05 37.17
N LYS A 214 -19.27 11.50 36.20
CA LYS A 214 -18.72 10.60 35.17
C LYS A 214 -18.73 11.28 33.82
N TYR A 215 -17.71 11.01 33.02
CA TYR A 215 -17.53 11.56 31.68
C TYR A 215 -16.67 10.64 30.82
N HIS A 216 -16.71 10.78 29.49
CA HIS A 216 -15.78 10.11 28.59
C HIS A 216 -14.59 11.01 28.24
N ASP A 217 -13.37 10.45 28.28
CA ASP A 217 -12.18 11.13 27.78
C ASP A 217 -12.11 11.13 26.24
N HIS A 218 -11.09 11.79 25.70
CA HIS A 218 -10.90 11.91 24.25
C HIS A 218 -10.68 10.56 23.53
N ASP A 219 -10.28 9.52 24.27
CA ASP A 219 -10.13 8.15 23.77
C ASP A 219 -11.43 7.33 23.92
N GLY A 220 -12.52 7.98 24.35
CA GLY A 220 -13.81 7.34 24.58
C GLY A 220 -13.85 6.47 25.83
N ARG A 221 -12.91 6.63 26.78
CA ARG A 221 -12.89 5.85 28.02
C ARG A 221 -13.69 6.55 29.10
N ALA A 222 -14.53 5.81 29.79
CA ALA A 222 -15.26 6.30 30.95
C ALA A 222 -14.28 6.68 32.07
N ARG A 223 -14.41 7.90 32.57
CA ARG A 223 -13.66 8.49 33.67
C ARG A 223 -14.62 8.94 34.76
N PHE A 224 -14.09 8.98 35.97
CA PHE A 224 -14.79 9.45 37.15
C PHE A 224 -13.99 10.59 37.79
N ALA A 225 -14.69 11.65 38.13
CA ALA A 225 -14.16 12.81 38.83
C ALA A 225 -14.82 12.91 40.21
N GLY A 226 -14.03 12.80 41.27
CA GLY A 226 -14.51 12.86 42.65
C GLY A 226 -14.98 14.26 43.05
N GLN A 227 -15.96 14.33 43.94
CA GLN A 227 -16.35 15.60 44.56
C GLN A 227 -15.17 16.18 45.38
N TYR A 228 -14.95 17.49 45.20
CA TYR A 228 -13.88 18.27 45.80
C TYR A 228 -12.46 17.88 45.38
N GLU A 229 -12.33 17.37 44.16
CA GLU A 229 -11.06 17.06 43.52
C GLU A 229 -10.84 17.90 42.26
N ASP A 230 -9.58 18.02 41.85
CA ASP A 230 -9.24 18.60 40.56
C ASP A 230 -9.33 17.50 39.50
N ALA A 231 -10.14 17.74 38.46
CA ALA A 231 -10.30 16.81 37.36
C ALA A 231 -9.80 17.44 36.05
N MET A 232 -8.91 16.72 35.37
CA MET A 232 -8.44 17.08 34.03
C MET A 232 -9.29 16.33 33.00
N MET A 233 -9.98 17.09 32.15
CA MET A 233 -10.92 16.54 31.17
C MET A 233 -10.86 17.33 29.85
N PRO A 234 -11.41 16.80 28.75
CA PRO A 234 -11.51 17.54 27.49
C PRO A 234 -12.18 18.90 27.70
N VAL A 235 -11.71 19.95 27.01
CA VAL A 235 -12.24 21.31 27.15
C VAL A 235 -13.78 21.38 27.03
N PRO A 236 -14.45 20.68 26.09
CA PRO A 236 -15.91 20.70 26.01
C PRO A 236 -16.60 20.12 27.27
N THR A 237 -16.04 19.04 27.81
CA THR A 237 -16.54 18.39 29.03
C THR A 237 -16.33 19.30 30.26
N ALA A 238 -15.17 19.96 30.34
CA ALA A 238 -14.87 20.92 31.40
C ALA A 238 -15.84 22.12 31.38
N GLN A 239 -16.11 22.68 30.20
CA GLN A 239 -17.07 23.77 30.04
C GLN A 239 -18.48 23.36 30.42
N ARG A 240 -18.90 22.14 30.07
CA ARG A 240 -20.20 21.58 30.48
C ARG A 240 -20.29 21.44 32.00
N ALA A 241 -19.25 20.91 32.65
CA ALA A 241 -19.21 20.80 34.10
C ALA A 241 -19.30 22.17 34.80
N LEU A 242 -18.63 23.19 34.26
CA LEU A 242 -18.69 24.57 34.75
C LEU A 242 -20.10 25.17 34.55
N HIS A 243 -20.70 24.98 33.38
CA HIS A 243 -22.00 25.54 33.04
C HIS A 243 -23.12 25.00 33.93
N HIS A 244 -23.09 23.71 34.23
CA HIS A 244 -24.10 23.05 35.07
C HIS A 244 -23.79 23.14 36.59
N GLY A 245 -22.79 23.94 36.99
CA GLY A 245 -22.41 24.11 38.39
C GLY A 245 -21.91 22.83 39.06
N VAL A 246 -21.54 21.83 38.27
CA VAL A 246 -20.96 20.55 38.74
C VAL A 246 -19.50 20.76 39.12
N ALA A 247 -18.82 21.67 38.42
CA ALA A 247 -17.46 22.11 38.70
C ALA A 247 -17.37 23.65 38.73
N VAL A 248 -16.28 24.16 39.29
CA VAL A 248 -15.90 25.58 39.28
C VAL A 248 -14.46 25.73 38.79
N SER A 249 -14.08 26.98 38.48
CA SER A 249 -12.71 27.30 38.12
C SER A 249 -11.76 26.91 39.25
N VAL A 250 -10.56 26.44 38.89
CA VAL A 250 -9.49 26.13 39.86
C VAL A 250 -8.99 27.34 40.66
N ALA A 251 -9.37 28.55 40.23
CA ALA A 251 -9.11 29.81 40.94
C ALA A 251 -10.19 30.16 41.97
N ASP A 252 -11.28 29.38 42.09
CA ASP A 252 -12.35 29.64 43.05
C ASP A 252 -11.85 29.45 44.51
N PRO A 253 -12.11 30.40 45.43
CA PRO A 253 -11.71 30.29 46.84
C PRO A 253 -12.19 29.00 47.53
N ARG A 254 -13.31 28.42 47.08
CA ARG A 254 -13.87 27.18 47.62
C ARG A 254 -12.94 25.99 47.41
N ARG A 255 -12.09 26.00 46.38
CA ARG A 255 -11.09 24.96 46.17
C ARG A 255 -10.10 24.88 47.32
N ALA A 256 -9.60 26.02 47.80
CA ALA A 256 -8.67 26.04 48.92
C ALA A 256 -9.29 25.53 50.23
N GLN A 257 -10.62 25.66 50.38
CA GLN A 257 -11.34 25.26 51.58
C GLN A 257 -11.83 23.81 51.55
N LEU A 258 -12.22 23.30 50.38
CA LEU A 258 -12.93 22.02 50.25
C LEU A 258 -12.06 20.90 49.66
N ARG A 259 -10.92 21.22 49.03
CA ARG A 259 -10.08 20.21 48.38
C ARG A 259 -9.68 19.11 49.35
N GLY A 260 -10.02 17.87 49.01
CA GLY A 260 -9.75 16.69 49.85
C GLY A 260 -10.68 16.51 51.05
N ALA A 261 -11.72 17.34 51.22
CA ALA A 261 -12.60 17.30 52.39
C ALA A 261 -13.51 16.06 52.48
N ARG A 262 -13.77 15.36 51.36
CA ARG A 262 -14.71 14.22 51.33
C ARG A 262 -14.05 12.87 51.67
N GLY A 263 -12.72 12.75 51.63
CA GLY A 263 -12.01 11.47 51.79
C GLY A 263 -12.25 10.51 50.60
N GLY A 264 -11.31 9.61 50.33
CA GLY A 264 -11.23 8.81 49.09
C GLY A 264 -12.32 7.74 48.86
N ASP A 265 -13.39 7.72 49.64
CA ASP A 265 -14.49 6.77 49.51
C ASP A 265 -15.51 7.26 48.47
N PHE A 266 -15.14 7.14 47.20
CA PHE A 266 -16.04 7.43 46.08
C PHE A 266 -16.67 6.14 45.57
N ASN A 267 -18.01 6.11 45.53
CA ASN A 267 -18.73 5.08 44.79
C ASN A 267 -19.16 5.65 43.42
N PRO A 268 -18.54 5.23 42.30
CA PRO A 268 -18.88 5.72 40.95
C PRO A 268 -20.30 5.38 40.49
N SER A 269 -20.97 4.45 41.19
CA SER A 269 -22.34 4.00 40.91
C SER A 269 -23.38 4.61 41.84
N ALA A 270 -22.99 5.57 42.69
CA ALA A 270 -23.93 6.24 43.59
C ALA A 270 -24.89 7.16 42.81
N SER A 271 -26.12 7.29 43.31
CA SER A 271 -27.19 8.06 42.66
C SER A 271 -26.95 9.58 42.67
N ASP A 272 -25.98 10.07 43.45
CA ASP A 272 -25.57 11.47 43.52
C ASP A 272 -24.51 11.86 42.48
N VAL A 273 -23.98 10.89 41.72
CA VAL A 273 -22.98 11.08 40.65
C VAL A 273 -23.65 11.63 39.39
N VAL A 274 -23.15 12.77 38.92
CA VAL A 274 -23.67 13.46 37.74
C VAL A 274 -23.06 12.86 36.47
N ASP A 275 -23.91 12.51 35.50
CA ASP A 275 -23.45 12.08 34.17
C ASP A 275 -23.26 13.31 33.28
N LEU A 276 -22.01 13.72 33.02
CA LEU A 276 -21.74 14.89 32.20
C LEU A 276 -22.07 14.64 30.72
N ASP A 277 -22.07 13.39 30.26
CA ASP A 277 -22.34 13.07 28.85
C ASP A 277 -23.84 12.91 28.56
N ALA A 278 -24.64 12.59 29.59
CA ALA A 278 -26.10 12.49 29.47
C ALA A 278 -26.84 13.82 29.68
N ILE A 279 -26.15 14.89 30.07
CA ILE A 279 -26.74 16.22 30.15
C ILE A 279 -26.92 16.76 28.71
N GLU A 280 -28.19 16.87 28.28
CA GLU A 280 -28.54 17.55 27.04
C GLU A 280 -28.12 19.03 27.11
N GLU A 281 -27.24 19.45 26.20
CA GLU A 281 -26.92 20.87 26.03
C GLU A 281 -28.18 21.63 25.60
N PRO A 282 -28.46 22.83 26.16
CA PRO A 282 -29.44 23.71 25.57
C PRO A 282 -29.00 24.03 24.14
N LYS A 283 -29.73 23.51 23.15
CA LYS A 283 -29.54 23.81 21.73
C LYS A 283 -29.63 25.32 21.52
N GLY A 284 -28.50 26.01 21.43
CA GLY A 284 -28.51 27.44 21.19
C GLY A 284 -27.21 28.22 21.45
N VAL A 285 -26.17 27.63 22.05
CA VAL A 285 -24.90 28.34 22.21
C VAL A 285 -23.85 27.72 21.29
N PRO A 286 -23.49 28.36 20.17
CA PRO A 286 -22.44 27.83 19.29
C PRO A 286 -21.09 27.84 20.01
N TYR A 287 -20.40 26.71 19.89
CA TYR A 287 -19.00 26.52 20.24
C TYR A 287 -18.12 27.62 19.64
N ILE A 288 -17.49 28.45 20.48
CA ILE A 288 -16.42 29.37 20.06
C ILE A 288 -15.11 28.57 20.06
N GLY A 289 -14.91 27.81 18.99
CA GLY A 289 -13.57 27.37 18.60
C GLY A 289 -12.74 28.57 18.14
N SER A 290 -11.42 28.46 18.20
CA SER A 290 -10.47 29.52 17.83
C SER A 290 -10.57 30.02 16.39
N ASP A 291 -11.40 29.41 15.55
CA ASP A 291 -11.46 29.66 14.11
C ASP A 291 -12.79 30.27 13.63
N ILE A 292 -13.72 30.64 14.53
CA ILE A 292 -14.97 31.31 14.16
C ILE A 292 -15.08 32.65 14.87
N ALA A 293 -14.89 33.72 14.09
CA ALA A 293 -15.01 35.11 14.51
C ALA A 293 -16.31 35.36 15.29
N ASP A 294 -16.16 35.85 16.52
CA ASP A 294 -17.21 36.25 17.45
C ASP A 294 -18.25 37.17 16.77
N PRO A 295 -19.55 36.84 16.79
CA PRO A 295 -20.59 37.68 16.19
C PRO A 295 -20.70 39.06 16.84
N VAL A 296 -20.29 39.22 18.10
CA VAL A 296 -20.21 40.54 18.78
C VAL A 296 -19.06 41.37 18.19
N LEU A 297 -17.91 40.76 17.91
CA LEU A 297 -16.79 41.44 17.24
C LEU A 297 -17.13 41.82 15.80
N ARG A 298 -17.94 41.01 15.11
CA ARG A 298 -18.40 41.28 13.75
C ARG A 298 -19.43 42.42 13.70
N ALA A 299 -20.29 42.55 14.71
CA ALA A 299 -21.26 43.65 14.85
C ALA A 299 -20.59 44.98 15.27
N ALA A 300 -19.45 44.92 15.95
CA ALA A 300 -18.73 46.08 16.47
C ALA A 300 -17.95 46.89 15.41
N ASN A 301 -17.93 46.46 14.15
CA ASN A 301 -17.44 47.21 12.99
C ASN A 301 -16.07 47.90 13.21
N PHE A 302 -15.12 47.19 13.82
CA PHE A 302 -13.78 47.71 14.09
C PHE A 302 -13.04 47.98 12.79
N GLN A 303 -12.78 49.26 12.50
CA GLN A 303 -11.88 49.68 11.43
C GLN A 303 -10.42 49.48 11.89
N PRO A 304 -9.55 48.87 11.07
CA PRO A 304 -8.13 48.79 11.37
C PRO A 304 -7.56 50.20 11.55
N LEU A 305 -6.98 50.48 12.72
CA LEU A 305 -6.30 51.74 12.96
C LEU A 305 -4.98 51.75 12.18
N ASP A 306 -4.83 52.64 11.19
CA ASP A 306 -3.57 52.85 10.50
C ASP A 306 -2.53 53.36 11.50
N ARG A 307 -1.48 52.55 11.74
CA ARG A 307 -0.41 52.87 12.69
C ARG A 307 0.74 53.64 12.04
N GLY A 308 0.60 54.05 10.77
CA GLY A 308 1.65 54.73 10.02
C GLY A 308 2.86 53.83 9.76
N PRO A 309 3.87 54.34 9.02
CA PRO A 309 5.02 53.55 8.59
C PRO A 309 5.91 53.11 9.75
N GLU A 310 6.51 51.94 9.57
CA GLU A 310 7.35 51.23 10.53
C GLU A 310 8.50 52.11 11.04
N ARG A 311 8.52 52.41 12.34
CA ARG A 311 9.64 53.11 12.96
C ARG A 311 10.75 52.10 13.26
N MET A 312 11.77 52.05 12.40
CA MET A 312 13.00 51.33 12.72
C MET A 312 13.69 52.00 13.90
N LEU A 313 13.71 51.31 15.05
CA LEU A 313 14.55 51.66 16.18
C LEU A 313 16.00 51.35 15.79
N LYS A 314 16.78 52.42 15.53
CA LYS A 314 18.24 52.31 15.46
C LYS A 314 18.75 51.97 16.85
N VAL A 315 19.14 50.71 17.04
CA VAL A 315 20.04 50.34 18.13
C VAL A 315 21.45 50.73 17.65
N THR A 316 21.97 51.84 18.18
CA THR A 316 23.36 52.27 17.99
C THR A 316 24.26 51.42 18.89
N PRO A 317 25.51 51.13 18.48
CA PRO A 317 26.33 50.02 18.97
C PRO A 317 26.82 50.18 20.41
#